data_AF-A0A0C3JF58-F1
#
_entry.id   AF-A0A0C3JF58-F1
#
_cell.length_a   1.000
_cell.length_b   1.000
_cell.length_c   1.000
_cell.angle_alpha   90.00
_cell.angle_beta   90.00
_cell.angle_gamma   90.00
#
_symmetry.space_group_name_H-M   'P 1'
#
loop_
_entity.id
_entity.type
_entity.pdbx_description
1 polymer ?
#
loop_
_entity_poly.entity_id
_entity_poly.type
_entity_poly.pdbx_seq_one_letter_code
_entity_poly.pdbx_strand_id
1 'polypeptide(L)'
;KVLEWLQCIDCSEKHALTRRKRQGSTCTWLFRDECFTRWYESRGGGLLWMYGKPGAGKTVISSAVIDGLEKRNCTLGYFYCDYQTAGDVQVTDILRSLVAQFFRQSDKNWLPLFPDVQERQSRGFPLPSDHAILLDWLLRSSGLHERPIVVLDALDECEGACGRELLTIISRMNTGHLSFFLTSRDEPQVRKAYEEMYKDAFFFSATISLEEKWRTRRDDLHALVVEELGCRRTLRCLPDRVRTKILERLVEKSDGMFRWAQCQLDRLEKCIGTGEINHVLNTLPEDLNETYYRILSAINEKPFWKRVVLRVLYWLVVSLRPLHIQAVMEAVKIEIGKPTIDDEAGVIDEDCLLKVCSSLV
;
A
#
# COMPACT_ATOMS: atom_id res chain seq x y z
N LYS A 1 -1.51 15.05 25.62
CA LYS A 1 -1.56 16.50 25.29
C LYS A 1 -0.80 16.84 24.01
N VAL A 2 0.55 16.89 23.98
CA VAL A 2 1.29 17.25 22.74
C VAL A 2 1.06 16.25 21.60
N LEU A 3 1.16 14.94 21.90
CA LEU A 3 0.92 13.89 20.89
C LEU A 3 -0.51 13.90 20.34
N GLU A 4 -1.50 14.26 21.16
CA GLU A 4 -2.90 14.42 20.74
C GLU A 4 -3.07 15.68 19.90
N TRP A 5 -2.42 16.79 20.31
CA TRP A 5 -2.45 18.06 19.59
C TRP A 5 -1.89 17.94 18.17
N LEU A 6 -0.84 17.11 17.96
CA LEU A 6 -0.26 16.88 16.64
C LEU A 6 -1.23 16.26 15.62
N GLN A 7 -2.38 15.72 16.05
CA GLN A 7 -3.41 15.13 15.18
C GLN A 7 -2.80 14.19 14.13
N CYS A 8 -1.96 13.25 14.58
CA CYS A 8 -1.31 12.29 13.69
C CYS A 8 -2.30 11.26 13.16
N ILE A 9 -2.04 10.78 11.95
CA ILE A 9 -2.77 9.66 11.34
C ILE A 9 -2.21 8.36 11.91
N ASP A 10 -3.11 7.48 12.35
CA ASP A 10 -2.72 6.15 12.83
C ASP A 10 -2.66 5.15 11.67
N CYS A 11 -1.44 4.72 11.33
CA CYS A 11 -1.20 3.72 10.30
C CYS A 11 -1.28 2.27 10.81
N SER A 12 -1.52 2.05 12.11
CA SER A 12 -1.48 0.72 12.75
C SER A 12 -2.56 -0.21 12.20
N GLU A 13 -3.77 0.31 11.96
CA GLU A 13 -4.87 -0.49 11.40
C GLU A 13 -4.57 -0.95 9.97
N LYS A 14 -4.12 -0.02 9.12
CA LYS A 14 -3.69 -0.33 7.74
C LYS A 14 -2.53 -1.33 7.74
N HIS A 15 -1.58 -1.17 8.64
CA HIS A 15 -0.47 -2.10 8.81
C HIS A 15 -0.97 -3.50 9.20
N ALA A 16 -1.87 -3.60 10.20
CA ALA A 16 -2.44 -4.87 10.64
C ALA A 16 -3.23 -5.58 9.53
N LEU A 17 -4.04 -4.84 8.76
CA LEU A 17 -4.76 -5.36 7.60
C LEU A 17 -3.82 -5.87 6.51
N THR A 18 -2.76 -5.12 6.22
CA THR A 18 -1.74 -5.51 5.23
C THR A 18 -0.95 -6.73 5.68
N ARG A 19 -0.59 -6.79 6.97
CA ARG A 19 0.10 -7.92 7.60
C ARG A 19 -0.71 -9.21 7.49
N ARG A 20 -2.03 -9.15 7.67
CA ARG A 20 -2.93 -10.31 7.52
C ARG A 20 -2.98 -10.87 6.10
N LYS A 21 -2.77 -10.03 5.08
CA LYS A 21 -2.71 -10.45 3.67
C LYS A 21 -1.38 -11.14 3.33
N ARG A 22 -0.35 -10.97 4.17
CA ARG A 22 0.97 -11.56 3.96
C ARG A 22 0.99 -13.01 4.41
N GLN A 23 1.48 -13.88 3.53
CA GLN A 23 1.75 -15.27 3.86
C GLN A 23 3.05 -15.38 4.66
N GLY A 24 3.06 -16.18 5.73
CA GLY A 24 4.16 -16.19 6.71
C GLY A 24 5.55 -16.52 6.15
N SER A 25 5.62 -17.26 5.03
CA SER A 25 6.86 -17.64 4.37
C SER A 25 7.36 -16.64 3.32
N THR A 26 6.57 -15.63 2.96
CA THR A 26 6.87 -14.74 1.82
C THR A 26 7.61 -13.47 2.23
N CYS A 27 8.22 -12.80 1.24
CA CYS A 27 9.03 -11.60 1.38
C CYS A 27 10.34 -11.80 2.17
N THR A 28 10.69 -13.06 2.50
CA THR A 28 11.92 -13.37 3.25
C THR A 28 13.19 -13.15 2.42
N TRP A 29 13.08 -13.24 1.09
CA TRP A 29 14.16 -12.99 0.15
C TRP A 29 14.76 -11.59 0.30
N LEU A 30 13.94 -10.58 0.64
CA LEU A 30 14.39 -9.20 0.73
C LEU A 30 15.45 -9.03 1.81
N PHE A 31 15.31 -9.72 2.94
CA PHE A 31 16.30 -9.67 4.03
C PHE A 31 17.62 -10.36 3.72
N ARG A 32 17.71 -11.06 2.57
CA ARG A 32 18.94 -11.65 2.03
C ARG A 32 19.46 -10.90 0.81
N ASP A 33 18.72 -9.90 0.35
CA ASP A 33 19.12 -9.08 -0.78
C ASP A 33 20.30 -8.18 -0.39
N GLU A 34 21.29 -8.07 -1.27
CA GLU A 34 22.50 -7.31 -1.00
C GLU A 34 22.21 -5.82 -0.81
N CYS A 35 21.33 -5.23 -1.63
CA CYS A 35 20.98 -3.82 -1.55
C CYS A 35 20.27 -3.53 -0.22
N PHE A 36 19.35 -4.40 0.19
CA PHE A 36 18.66 -4.29 1.47
C PHE A 36 19.62 -4.44 2.65
N THR A 37 20.48 -5.45 2.62
CA THR A 37 21.42 -5.73 3.72
C THR A 37 22.41 -4.59 3.89
N ARG A 38 23.01 -4.10 2.80
CA ARG A 38 23.96 -2.97 2.85
C ARG A 38 23.29 -1.68 3.31
N TRP A 39 22.07 -1.41 2.85
CA TRP A 39 21.27 -0.29 3.37
C TRP A 39 21.02 -0.44 4.88
N TYR A 40 20.55 -1.61 5.31
CA TYR A 40 20.28 -1.92 6.71
C TYR A 40 21.55 -2.01 7.57
N GLU A 41 22.75 -2.06 7.02
CA GLU A 41 24.01 -2.03 7.80
C GLU A 41 24.68 -0.63 7.79
N SER A 42 24.23 0.27 6.92
CA SER A 42 24.73 1.64 6.84
C SER A 42 24.51 2.38 8.17
N ARG A 43 25.59 2.91 8.75
CA ARG A 43 25.57 3.64 10.03
C ARG A 43 25.39 5.15 9.86
N GLY A 44 25.47 5.67 8.63
CA GLY A 44 25.39 7.10 8.32
C GLY A 44 24.11 7.47 7.57
N GLY A 45 22.97 6.93 8.01
CA GLY A 45 21.73 7.03 7.23
C GLY A 45 21.83 6.29 5.89
N GLY A 46 20.75 6.34 5.12
CA GLY A 46 20.74 5.71 3.80
C GLY A 46 19.37 5.65 3.18
N LEU A 47 19.32 5.50 1.87
CA LEU A 47 18.10 5.52 1.09
C LEU A 47 18.00 4.25 0.25
N LEU A 48 16.93 3.47 0.47
CA LEU A 48 16.60 2.32 -0.34
C LEU A 48 15.26 2.58 -1.03
N TRP A 49 15.28 2.67 -2.35
CA TRP A 49 14.07 2.81 -3.15
C TRP A 49 13.71 1.51 -3.86
N MET A 50 12.59 0.91 -3.47
CA MET A 50 12.04 -0.28 -4.10
C MET A 50 10.88 0.10 -5.02
N TYR A 51 11.04 -0.14 -6.32
CA TYR A 51 9.99 0.16 -7.28
C TYR A 51 9.49 -1.09 -8.00
N GLY A 52 8.29 -0.97 -8.53
CA GLY A 52 7.73 -1.96 -9.43
C GLY A 52 6.30 -1.65 -9.84
N LYS A 53 5.80 -2.43 -10.79
CA LYS A 53 4.48 -2.28 -11.41
C LYS A 53 3.32 -2.47 -10.43
N PRO A 54 2.10 -2.03 -10.80
CA PRO A 54 0.90 -2.30 -10.03
C PRO A 54 0.72 -3.80 -9.75
N GLY A 55 0.28 -4.14 -8.55
CA GLY A 55 0.08 -5.54 -8.15
C GLY A 55 1.36 -6.35 -7.88
N ALA A 56 2.55 -5.74 -7.93
CA ALA A 56 3.81 -6.43 -7.65
C ALA A 56 4.04 -6.75 -6.15
N GLY A 57 3.16 -6.32 -5.25
CA GLY A 57 3.24 -6.65 -3.82
C GLY A 57 4.06 -5.67 -2.96
N LYS A 58 4.36 -4.45 -3.45
CA LYS A 58 5.13 -3.42 -2.73
C LYS A 58 4.64 -3.20 -1.28
N THR A 59 3.35 -2.96 -1.09
CA THR A 59 2.73 -2.72 0.23
C THR A 59 2.88 -3.91 1.18
N VAL A 60 2.75 -5.15 0.67
CA VAL A 60 2.96 -6.37 1.45
C VAL A 60 4.43 -6.51 1.87
N ILE A 61 5.35 -6.16 0.97
CA ILE A 61 6.78 -6.12 1.27
C ILE A 61 7.11 -5.03 2.29
N SER A 62 6.53 -3.82 2.19
CA SER A 62 6.71 -2.75 3.19
C SER A 62 6.23 -3.19 4.57
N SER A 63 5.08 -3.88 4.65
CA SER A 63 4.62 -4.50 5.91
C SER A 63 5.62 -5.53 6.43
N ALA A 64 6.23 -6.35 5.55
CA ALA A 64 7.28 -7.29 5.95
C ALA A 64 8.51 -6.58 6.51
N VAL A 65 8.94 -5.49 5.88
CA VAL A 65 10.08 -4.67 6.32
C VAL A 65 9.81 -4.06 7.70
N ILE A 66 8.65 -3.42 7.89
CA ILE A 66 8.21 -2.88 9.18
C ILE A 66 8.28 -3.96 10.27
N ASP A 67 7.65 -5.12 10.04
CA ASP A 67 7.67 -6.23 10.99
C ASP A 67 9.09 -6.74 11.31
N GLY A 68 9.94 -6.79 10.29
CA GLY A 68 11.32 -7.23 10.42
C GLY A 68 12.17 -6.25 11.22
N LEU A 69 11.90 -4.94 11.10
CA LEU A 69 12.59 -3.89 11.82
C LEU A 69 12.10 -3.78 13.27
N GLU A 70 10.78 -3.89 13.49
CA GLU A 70 10.19 -3.95 14.83
C GLU A 70 10.74 -5.12 15.65
N LYS A 71 10.83 -6.32 15.04
CA LYS A 71 11.42 -7.51 15.70
C LYS A 71 12.89 -7.34 16.08
N ARG A 72 13.60 -6.42 15.43
CA ARG A 72 15.00 -6.08 15.73
C ARG A 72 15.12 -4.91 16.71
N ASN A 73 14.00 -4.45 17.28
CA ASN A 73 13.91 -3.28 18.17
C ASN A 73 14.49 -2.00 17.56
N CYS A 74 14.34 -1.83 16.24
CA CYS A 74 14.71 -0.57 15.59
C CYS A 74 13.68 0.52 15.91
N THR A 75 14.12 1.76 16.11
CA THR A 75 13.21 2.91 16.10
C THR A 75 12.67 3.14 14.70
N LEU A 76 11.35 3.13 14.55
CA LEU A 76 10.68 3.14 13.24
C LEU A 76 9.61 4.22 13.15
N GLY A 77 9.69 5.08 12.14
CA GLY A 77 8.54 5.83 11.63
C GLY A 77 8.03 5.15 10.37
N TYR A 78 6.73 4.98 10.21
CA TYR A 78 6.19 4.50 8.93
C TYR A 78 4.91 5.21 8.54
N PHE A 79 4.67 5.25 7.23
CA PHE A 79 3.45 5.79 6.65
C PHE A 79 3.08 5.03 5.38
N TYR A 80 1.79 4.73 5.21
CA TYR A 80 1.23 4.18 3.99
C TYR A 80 0.57 5.29 3.20
N CYS A 81 1.14 5.67 2.07
CA CYS A 81 0.51 6.60 1.15
C CYS A 81 -0.58 5.81 0.41
N ASP A 82 -1.84 6.02 0.75
CA ASP A 82 -2.97 5.29 0.19
C ASP A 82 -3.91 6.27 -0.48
N TYR A 83 -4.25 6.01 -1.74
CA TYR A 83 -5.23 6.78 -2.52
C TYR A 83 -6.56 6.99 -1.76
N GLN A 84 -6.99 6.02 -0.94
CA GLN A 84 -8.24 6.12 -0.16
C GLN A 84 -8.17 7.21 0.92
N THR A 85 -6.97 7.61 1.34
CA THR A 85 -6.74 8.72 2.27
C THR A 85 -6.18 9.96 1.57
N ALA A 86 -5.71 9.84 0.33
CA ALA A 86 -4.92 10.87 -0.35
C ALA A 86 -5.66 12.20 -0.63
N GLY A 87 -7.00 12.19 -0.71
CA GLY A 87 -7.78 13.42 -0.91
C GLY A 87 -7.68 14.43 0.25
N ASP A 88 -7.40 13.96 1.47
CA ASP A 88 -7.31 14.81 2.67
C ASP A 88 -5.87 14.86 3.26
N VAL A 89 -4.98 13.94 2.88
CA VAL A 89 -3.63 13.82 3.49
C VAL A 89 -2.61 14.72 2.80
N GLN A 90 -2.14 15.73 3.53
CA GLN A 90 -1.07 16.62 3.12
C GLN A 90 0.31 16.10 3.56
N VAL A 91 1.38 16.62 2.97
CA VAL A 91 2.75 16.34 3.42
C VAL A 91 2.92 16.64 4.92
N THR A 92 2.28 17.71 5.40
CA THR A 92 2.29 18.08 6.82
C THR A 92 1.71 17.00 7.72
N ASP A 93 0.69 16.25 7.29
CA ASP A 93 0.12 15.14 8.05
C ASP A 93 1.11 13.98 8.17
N ILE A 94 1.82 13.67 7.09
CA ILE A 94 2.85 12.62 7.06
C ILE A 94 3.97 13.00 8.03
N LEU A 95 4.51 14.22 7.92
CA LEU A 95 5.60 14.68 8.80
C LEU A 95 5.18 14.70 10.28
N ARG A 96 3.99 15.22 10.60
CA ARG A 96 3.46 15.20 11.98
C ARG A 96 3.30 13.78 12.51
N SER A 97 2.86 12.86 11.67
CA SER A 97 2.69 11.45 12.04
C SER A 97 4.01 10.77 12.33
N LEU A 98 5.05 11.03 11.53
CA LEU A 98 6.41 10.52 11.78
C LEU A 98 7.03 11.11 13.05
N VAL A 99 6.88 12.44 13.26
CA VAL A 99 7.34 13.11 14.50
C VAL A 99 6.69 12.48 15.73
N ALA A 100 5.37 12.29 15.69
CA ALA A 100 4.64 11.68 16.81
C ALA A 100 5.10 10.23 17.07
N GLN A 101 5.39 9.45 16.03
CA GLN A 101 5.93 8.09 16.17
C GLN A 101 7.31 8.09 16.85
N PHE A 102 8.22 8.99 16.49
CA PHE A 102 9.52 9.09 17.17
C PHE A 102 9.42 9.59 18.61
N PHE A 103 8.51 10.52 18.90
CA PHE A 103 8.26 10.92 20.29
C PHE A 103 7.70 9.80 21.16
N ARG A 104 6.81 8.95 20.62
CA ARG A 104 6.24 7.80 21.34
C ARG A 104 7.27 6.73 21.68
N GLN A 105 8.27 6.56 20.81
CA GLN A 105 9.32 5.55 20.98
C GLN A 105 10.52 6.05 21.79
N SER A 106 10.54 7.31 22.21
CA SER A 106 11.70 7.85 22.92
C SER A 106 11.64 7.50 24.41
N ASP A 107 12.70 6.89 24.92
CA ASP A 107 12.89 6.66 26.36
C ASP A 107 13.31 7.93 27.12
N LYS A 108 13.63 9.01 26.40
CA LYS A 108 14.04 10.29 26.97
C LYS A 108 12.82 11.13 27.30
N ASN A 109 12.90 11.92 28.36
CA ASN A 109 11.97 13.04 28.54
C ASN A 109 12.28 14.11 27.48
N TRP A 110 11.67 13.97 26.30
CA TRP A 110 11.96 14.82 25.15
C TRP A 110 11.30 16.19 25.26
N LEU A 111 10.22 16.35 26.03
CA LEU A 111 9.43 17.60 26.04
C LEU A 111 10.29 18.87 26.30
N PRO A 112 11.25 18.90 27.25
CA PRO A 112 12.14 20.04 27.45
C PRO A 112 13.09 20.35 26.28
N LEU A 113 13.34 19.38 25.40
CA LEU A 113 14.18 19.54 24.20
C LEU A 113 13.40 20.15 23.02
N PHE A 114 12.07 20.28 23.15
CA PHE A 114 11.17 20.84 22.13
C PHE A 114 10.31 21.95 22.74
N PRO A 115 10.93 23.02 23.29
CA PRO A 115 10.20 24.11 23.93
C PRO A 115 9.25 24.82 22.96
N ASP A 116 9.58 24.85 21.67
CA ASP A 116 8.78 25.43 20.61
C ASP A 116 7.51 24.62 20.29
N VAL A 117 7.59 23.27 20.35
CA VAL A 117 6.42 22.39 20.25
C VAL A 117 5.50 22.60 21.46
N GLN A 118 6.09 22.64 22.66
CA GLN A 118 5.36 22.84 23.90
C GLN A 118 4.69 24.22 23.96
N GLU A 119 5.40 25.28 23.57
CA GLU A 119 4.89 26.64 23.53
C GLU A 119 3.69 26.73 22.58
N ARG A 120 3.81 26.20 21.35
CA ARG A 120 2.71 26.19 20.37
C ARG A 120 1.48 25.47 20.91
N GLN A 121 1.66 24.29 21.50
CA GLN A 121 0.57 23.53 22.08
C GLN A 121 -0.07 24.28 23.26
N SER A 122 0.73 24.86 24.16
CA SER A 122 0.23 25.53 25.36
C SER A 122 -0.53 26.82 25.06
N ARG A 123 -0.13 27.55 24.01
CA ARG A 123 -0.79 28.78 23.55
C ARG A 123 -1.99 28.53 22.64
N GLY A 124 -2.27 27.26 22.32
CA GLY A 124 -3.36 26.90 21.40
C GLY A 124 -3.12 27.39 19.96
N PHE A 125 -1.85 27.51 19.54
CA PHE A 125 -1.55 27.86 18.16
C PHE A 125 -2.00 26.75 17.20
N PRO A 126 -2.39 27.11 15.96
CA PRO A 126 -2.71 26.13 14.96
C PRO A 126 -1.49 25.24 14.65
N LEU A 127 -1.77 24.06 14.10
CA LEU A 127 -0.73 23.16 13.63
C LEU A 127 0.14 23.85 12.57
N PRO A 128 1.46 23.63 12.55
CA PRO A 128 2.31 24.22 11.53
C PRO A 128 1.89 23.76 10.14
N SER A 129 1.56 24.71 9.26
CA SER A 129 1.43 24.49 7.82
C SER A 129 2.79 24.57 7.10
N ASP A 130 3.81 25.12 7.76
CA ASP A 130 5.16 25.26 7.22
C ASP A 130 5.95 23.93 7.32
N HIS A 131 6.32 23.41 6.15
CA HIS A 131 7.13 22.20 6.02
C HIS A 131 8.49 22.32 6.71
N ALA A 132 9.11 23.50 6.73
CA ALA A 132 10.42 23.70 7.35
C ALA A 132 10.39 23.46 8.85
N ILE A 133 9.31 23.88 9.52
CA ILE A 133 9.12 23.67 10.96
C ILE A 133 8.94 22.18 11.26
N LEU A 134 8.08 21.49 10.51
CA LEU A 134 7.83 20.06 10.71
C LEU A 134 9.05 19.20 10.36
N LEU A 135 9.82 19.61 9.36
CA LEU A 135 11.09 19.00 8.99
C LEU A 135 12.11 19.13 10.13
N ASP A 136 12.27 20.32 10.69
CA ASP A 136 13.14 20.53 11.86
C ASP A 136 12.72 19.65 13.05
N TRP A 137 11.41 19.55 13.32
CA TRP A 137 10.88 18.67 14.36
C TRP A 137 11.17 17.20 14.09
N LEU A 138 11.03 16.78 12.82
CA LEU A 138 11.31 15.40 12.43
C LEU A 138 12.80 15.07 12.58
N LEU A 139 13.69 15.98 12.16
CA LEU A 139 15.12 15.81 12.33
C LEU A 139 15.52 15.76 13.81
N ARG A 140 15.08 16.73 14.62
CA ARG A 140 15.37 16.74 16.06
C ARG A 140 14.80 15.52 16.78
N SER A 141 13.56 15.11 16.45
CA SER A 141 12.93 13.94 17.07
C SER A 141 13.62 12.64 16.65
N SER A 142 14.11 12.55 15.41
CA SER A 142 14.94 11.43 14.96
C SER A 142 16.28 11.35 15.72
N GLY A 143 16.87 12.50 16.07
CA GLY A 143 18.09 12.60 16.88
C GLY A 143 17.94 12.16 18.35
N LEU A 144 16.71 11.90 18.81
CA LEU A 144 16.50 11.27 20.11
C LEU A 144 16.94 9.80 20.11
N HIS A 145 17.06 9.21 18.92
CA HIS A 145 17.29 7.79 18.67
C HIS A 145 18.64 7.57 18.02
N GLU A 146 19.30 6.47 18.36
CA GLU A 146 20.61 6.13 17.78
C GLU A 146 20.50 5.78 16.29
N ARG A 147 19.42 5.11 15.89
CA ARG A 147 19.25 4.62 14.52
C ARG A 147 17.80 4.67 14.04
N PRO A 148 17.26 5.86 13.76
CA PRO A 148 15.90 6.01 13.28
C PRO A 148 15.78 5.56 11.81
N ILE A 149 14.74 4.78 11.53
CA ILE A 149 14.39 4.34 10.17
C ILE A 149 12.99 4.84 9.83
N VAL A 150 12.80 5.31 8.60
CA VAL A 150 11.50 5.71 8.05
C VAL A 150 11.12 4.80 6.89
N VAL A 151 9.93 4.22 6.94
CA VAL A 151 9.35 3.42 5.84
C VAL A 151 8.16 4.17 5.24
N LEU A 152 8.25 4.56 3.97
CA LEU A 152 7.15 5.18 3.23
C LEU A 152 6.71 4.27 2.10
N ASP A 153 5.49 3.76 2.20
CA ASP A 153 4.91 2.90 1.18
C ASP A 153 4.12 3.72 0.14
N ALA A 154 4.22 3.30 -1.13
CA ALA A 154 3.43 3.77 -2.27
C ALA A 154 3.47 5.29 -2.48
N LEU A 155 4.67 5.87 -2.48
CA LEU A 155 4.90 7.31 -2.59
C LEU A 155 4.27 7.96 -3.84
N ASP A 156 4.07 7.19 -4.91
CA ASP A 156 3.35 7.62 -6.13
C ASP A 156 1.86 7.89 -5.91
N GLU A 157 1.26 7.36 -4.82
CA GLU A 157 -0.14 7.58 -4.48
C GLU A 157 -0.39 8.92 -3.75
N CYS A 158 0.65 9.67 -3.40
CA CYS A 158 0.52 11.05 -2.92
C CYS A 158 0.18 11.99 -4.07
N GLU A 159 -1.02 12.56 -4.07
CA GLU A 159 -1.50 13.40 -5.18
C GLU A 159 -0.68 14.69 -5.40
N GLY A 160 -0.50 15.06 -6.67
CA GLY A 160 -0.12 16.41 -7.11
C GLY A 160 1.24 16.91 -6.60
N ALA A 161 1.23 18.03 -5.86
CA ALA A 161 2.43 18.65 -5.31
C ALA A 161 3.00 17.87 -4.12
N CYS A 162 2.16 17.10 -3.41
CA CYS A 162 2.51 16.39 -2.18
C CYS A 162 3.64 15.38 -2.39
N GLY A 163 3.57 14.53 -3.42
CA GLY A 163 4.61 13.53 -3.70
C GLY A 163 5.98 14.15 -4.03
N ARG A 164 6.02 15.19 -4.86
CA ARG A 164 7.26 15.90 -5.21
C ARG A 164 7.84 16.69 -4.05
N GLU A 165 6.98 17.34 -3.27
CA GLU A 165 7.38 18.05 -2.05
C GLU A 165 7.93 17.10 -1.01
N LEU A 166 7.28 15.95 -0.78
CA LEU A 166 7.75 14.93 0.13
C LEU A 166 9.12 14.37 -0.29
N LEU A 167 9.34 14.11 -1.58
CA LEU A 167 10.65 13.73 -2.11
C LEU A 167 11.72 14.81 -1.89
N THR A 168 11.37 16.07 -2.10
CA THR A 168 12.26 17.22 -1.83
C THR A 168 12.56 17.38 -0.33
N ILE A 169 11.61 17.03 0.53
CA ILE A 169 11.80 17.08 1.98
C ILE A 169 12.67 15.90 2.42
N ILE A 170 12.47 14.70 1.85
CA ILE A 170 13.33 13.52 2.10
C ILE A 170 14.77 13.81 1.68
N SER A 171 14.99 14.50 0.55
CA SER A 171 16.34 14.87 0.11
C SER A 171 17.07 15.75 1.14
N ARG A 172 16.34 16.69 1.75
CA ARG A 172 16.85 17.57 2.81
C ARG A 172 17.02 16.87 4.15
N MET A 173 16.29 15.78 4.38
CA MET A 173 16.31 15.04 5.65
C MET A 173 17.52 14.13 5.81
N ASN A 174 18.13 13.69 4.72
CA ASN A 174 19.16 12.67 4.79
C ASN A 174 20.54 13.29 5.11
N THR A 175 20.65 13.84 6.31
CA THR A 175 21.86 14.47 6.88
C THR A 175 22.86 13.45 7.42
N GLY A 176 22.72 12.17 7.06
CA GLY A 176 23.60 11.09 7.50
C GLY A 176 23.21 10.39 8.81
N HIS A 177 21.96 10.55 9.28
CA HIS A 177 21.45 9.88 10.50
C HIS A 177 20.20 9.04 10.23
N LEU A 178 19.27 9.60 9.46
CA LEU A 178 17.97 8.98 9.16
C LEU A 178 18.08 8.04 7.97
N SER A 179 17.53 6.83 8.09
CA SER A 179 17.47 5.88 6.98
C SER A 179 16.05 5.79 6.41
N PHE A 180 15.91 5.78 5.10
CA PHE A 180 14.64 5.74 4.39
C PHE A 180 14.51 4.47 3.55
N PHE A 181 13.38 3.79 3.71
CA PHE A 181 12.90 2.76 2.79
C PHE A 181 11.66 3.31 2.08
N LEU A 182 11.76 3.50 0.77
CA LEU A 182 10.68 4.06 -0.04
C LEU A 182 10.16 3.01 -1.00
N THR A 183 8.85 2.96 -1.20
CA THR A 183 8.26 2.19 -2.30
C THR A 183 7.45 3.07 -3.23
N SER A 184 7.48 2.76 -4.53
CA SER A 184 6.60 3.41 -5.50
C SER A 184 6.48 2.62 -6.81
N ARG A 185 5.67 3.11 -7.75
CA ARG A 185 5.86 2.80 -9.17
C ARG A 185 7.12 3.45 -9.72
N ASP A 186 7.61 2.91 -10.83
CA ASP A 186 8.71 3.52 -11.59
C ASP A 186 8.20 4.68 -12.47
N GLU A 187 7.76 5.75 -11.80
CA GLU A 187 7.28 6.95 -12.49
C GLU A 187 8.43 7.92 -12.75
N PRO A 188 8.49 8.56 -13.94
CA PRO A 188 9.58 9.47 -14.29
C PRO A 188 9.83 10.57 -13.25
N GLN A 189 8.77 11.11 -12.63
CA GLN A 189 8.90 12.11 -11.57
C GLN A 189 9.62 11.59 -10.31
N VAL A 190 9.31 10.38 -9.86
CA VAL A 190 9.91 9.78 -8.66
C VAL A 190 11.36 9.41 -8.97
N ARG A 191 11.61 8.82 -10.14
CA ARG A 191 12.96 8.48 -10.60
C ARG A 191 13.86 9.70 -10.68
N LYS A 192 13.39 10.76 -11.35
CA LYS A 192 14.14 12.01 -11.49
C LYS A 192 14.47 12.61 -10.12
N ALA A 193 13.49 12.67 -9.22
CA ALA A 193 13.71 13.18 -7.87
C ALA A 193 14.75 12.32 -7.14
N TYR A 194 14.64 11.00 -7.18
CA TYR A 194 15.62 10.09 -6.57
C TYR A 194 17.04 10.31 -7.12
N GLU A 195 17.19 10.42 -8.44
CA GLU A 195 18.47 10.68 -9.11
C GLU A 195 19.05 12.06 -8.76
N GLU A 196 18.20 13.07 -8.55
CA GLU A 196 18.63 14.39 -8.07
C GLU A 196 19.16 14.30 -6.63
N MET A 197 18.51 13.54 -5.75
CA MET A 197 19.04 13.32 -4.39
C MET A 197 20.37 12.58 -4.39
N TYR A 198 20.55 11.63 -5.32
CA TYR A 198 21.77 10.84 -5.45
C TYR A 198 23.00 11.68 -5.78
N LYS A 199 22.85 12.70 -6.65
CA LYS A 199 23.98 13.50 -7.14
C LYS A 199 24.71 14.27 -6.05
N ASP A 200 24.00 14.63 -4.97
CA ASP A 200 24.52 15.44 -3.87
C ASP A 200 24.68 14.65 -2.55
N ALA A 201 24.49 13.32 -2.57
CA ALA A 201 24.41 12.49 -1.37
C ALA A 201 25.79 12.03 -0.84
N PHE A 202 26.03 12.25 0.46
CA PHE A 202 27.15 11.64 1.22
C PHE A 202 26.76 10.32 1.91
N PHE A 203 25.56 9.79 1.67
CA PHE A 203 24.99 8.63 2.34
C PHE A 203 24.80 7.43 1.39
N PHE A 204 24.64 6.22 1.94
CA PHE A 204 24.39 5.02 1.13
C PHE A 204 23.04 5.09 0.41
N SER A 205 23.01 4.86 -0.89
CA SER A 205 21.77 4.78 -1.67
C SER A 205 21.75 3.56 -2.57
N ALA A 206 20.61 2.86 -2.64
CA ALA A 206 20.42 1.75 -3.57
C ALA A 206 18.96 1.67 -4.05
N THR A 207 18.77 0.99 -5.18
CA THR A 207 17.44 0.71 -5.74
C THR A 207 17.20 -0.79 -5.85
N ILE A 208 15.93 -1.20 -5.73
CA ILE A 208 15.48 -2.58 -5.96
C ILE A 208 14.34 -2.54 -6.97
N SER A 209 14.59 -3.09 -8.16
CA SER A 209 13.58 -3.35 -9.18
C SER A 209 12.87 -4.67 -8.90
N LEU A 210 11.57 -4.64 -8.64
CA LEU A 210 10.79 -5.85 -8.40
C LEU A 210 10.67 -6.73 -9.65
N GLU A 211 10.70 -6.13 -10.84
CA GLU A 211 10.71 -6.79 -12.13
C GLU A 211 11.98 -7.62 -12.31
N GLU A 212 13.15 -7.06 -12.00
CA GLU A 212 14.43 -7.76 -12.09
C GLU A 212 14.55 -8.90 -11.06
N LYS A 213 13.91 -8.73 -9.90
CA LYS A 213 13.88 -9.74 -8.82
C LYS A 213 12.79 -10.81 -9.03
N TRP A 214 12.10 -10.83 -10.18
CA TRP A 214 10.98 -11.74 -10.43
C TRP A 214 11.29 -13.21 -10.15
N ARG A 215 12.46 -13.72 -10.60
CA ARG A 215 12.83 -15.13 -10.38
C ARG A 215 12.89 -15.49 -8.89
N THR A 216 13.44 -14.61 -8.06
CA THR A 216 13.52 -14.80 -6.61
C THR A 216 12.15 -14.72 -5.93
N ARG A 217 11.21 -13.97 -6.52
CA ARG A 217 9.84 -13.81 -6.01
C ARG A 217 8.86 -14.86 -6.54
N ARG A 218 9.32 -15.74 -7.44
CA ARG A 218 8.50 -16.84 -7.97
C ARG A 218 8.05 -17.78 -6.84
N ASP A 219 8.92 -18.06 -5.88
CA ASP A 219 8.61 -18.91 -4.73
C ASP A 219 7.55 -18.25 -3.83
N ASP A 220 7.61 -16.93 -3.65
CA ASP A 220 6.60 -16.18 -2.90
C ASP A 220 5.23 -16.25 -3.58
N LEU A 221 5.19 -16.12 -4.92
CA LEU A 221 3.94 -16.26 -5.66
C LEU A 221 3.42 -17.70 -5.62
N HIS A 222 4.32 -18.68 -5.76
CA HIS A 222 3.97 -20.08 -5.65
C HIS A 222 3.33 -20.38 -4.28
N ALA A 223 3.93 -19.90 -3.20
CA ALA A 223 3.39 -20.03 -1.85
C ALA A 223 2.01 -19.38 -1.72
N LEU A 224 1.83 -18.18 -2.28
CA LEU A 224 0.51 -17.51 -2.30
C LEU A 224 -0.54 -18.38 -3.01
N VAL A 225 -0.25 -18.87 -4.22
CA VAL A 225 -1.21 -19.64 -5.01
C VAL A 225 -1.54 -20.98 -4.35
N VAL A 226 -0.54 -21.66 -3.77
CA VAL A 226 -0.77 -22.91 -3.01
C VAL A 226 -1.71 -22.67 -1.83
N GLU A 227 -1.48 -21.61 -1.05
CA GLU A 227 -2.33 -21.27 0.08
C GLU A 227 -3.76 -20.96 -0.36
N GLU A 228 -3.94 -20.14 -1.39
CA GLU A 228 -5.26 -19.77 -1.91
C GLU A 228 -6.03 -20.99 -2.44
N LEU A 229 -5.35 -21.93 -3.12
CA LEU A 229 -5.92 -23.21 -3.54
C LEU A 229 -6.32 -24.09 -2.35
N GLY A 230 -5.64 -23.96 -1.21
CA GLY A 230 -5.94 -24.68 0.03
C GLY A 230 -7.04 -24.04 0.88
N CYS A 231 -7.19 -22.72 0.83
CA CYS A 231 -8.13 -21.96 1.65
C CYS A 231 -9.51 -21.81 1.01
N ARG A 232 -9.59 -21.68 -0.31
CA ARG A 232 -10.87 -21.49 -1.02
C ARG A 232 -11.62 -22.81 -1.16
N ARG A 233 -12.84 -22.87 -0.62
CA ARG A 233 -13.63 -24.12 -0.51
C ARG A 233 -13.81 -24.84 -1.86
N THR A 234 -14.12 -24.11 -2.92
CA THR A 234 -14.34 -24.67 -4.26
C THR A 234 -13.03 -25.19 -4.87
N LEU A 235 -11.95 -24.41 -4.75
CA LEU A 235 -10.64 -24.77 -5.30
C LEU A 235 -9.98 -25.93 -4.55
N ARG A 236 -10.18 -26.00 -3.23
CA ARG A 236 -9.65 -27.07 -2.38
C ARG A 236 -10.19 -28.45 -2.76
N CYS A 237 -11.43 -28.51 -3.24
CA CYS A 237 -12.08 -29.76 -3.66
C CYS A 237 -11.65 -30.23 -5.05
N LEU A 238 -10.82 -29.47 -5.78
CA LEU A 238 -10.37 -29.86 -7.11
C LEU A 238 -9.36 -31.02 -7.04
N PRO A 239 -9.35 -31.94 -8.03
CA PRO A 239 -8.34 -32.98 -8.11
C PRO A 239 -6.93 -32.39 -8.14
N ASP A 240 -5.96 -33.07 -7.52
CA ASP A 240 -4.56 -32.62 -7.42
C ASP A 240 -3.97 -32.22 -8.76
N ARG A 241 -4.21 -33.03 -9.79
CA ARG A 241 -3.78 -32.74 -11.17
C ARG A 241 -4.27 -31.38 -11.68
N VAL A 242 -5.49 -30.97 -11.32
CA VAL A 242 -6.06 -29.67 -11.71
C VAL A 242 -5.44 -28.55 -10.88
N ARG A 243 -5.26 -28.75 -9.57
CA ARG A 243 -4.62 -27.77 -8.68
C ARG A 243 -3.18 -27.49 -9.11
N THR A 244 -2.39 -28.53 -9.42
CA THR A 244 -1.04 -28.41 -9.98
C THR A 244 -1.05 -27.64 -11.29
N LYS A 245 -1.99 -27.94 -12.20
CA LYS A 245 -2.12 -27.21 -13.46
C LYS A 245 -2.45 -25.73 -13.26
N ILE A 246 -3.34 -25.39 -12.32
CA ILE A 246 -3.64 -23.99 -11.98
C ILE A 246 -2.38 -23.30 -11.48
N LEU A 247 -1.69 -23.91 -10.52
CA LEU A 247 -0.47 -23.39 -9.90
C LEU A 247 0.61 -23.08 -10.94
N GLU A 248 0.96 -24.06 -11.78
CA GLU A 248 1.97 -23.91 -12.83
C GLU A 248 1.62 -22.76 -13.78
N ARG A 249 0.36 -22.71 -14.25
CA ARG A 249 -0.08 -21.71 -15.23
C ARG A 249 -0.12 -20.30 -14.66
N LEU A 250 -0.61 -20.13 -13.43
CA LEU A 250 -0.66 -18.81 -12.80
C LEU A 250 0.74 -18.30 -12.45
N VAL A 251 1.61 -19.17 -11.92
CA VAL A 251 2.99 -18.78 -11.61
C VAL A 251 3.76 -18.44 -12.87
N GLU A 252 3.58 -19.19 -13.96
CA GLU A 252 4.20 -18.92 -15.26
C GLU A 252 3.73 -17.59 -15.87
N LYS A 253 2.42 -17.32 -15.87
CA LYS A 253 1.81 -16.20 -16.60
C LYS A 253 1.71 -14.89 -15.83
N SER A 254 1.82 -14.91 -14.50
CA SER A 254 1.65 -13.73 -13.67
C SER A 254 2.65 -12.60 -13.91
N ASP A 255 3.82 -12.91 -14.47
CA ASP A 255 4.90 -11.95 -14.70
C ASP A 255 5.20 -11.07 -13.46
N GLY A 256 5.18 -11.65 -12.25
CA GLY A 256 5.43 -10.88 -11.02
C GLY A 256 4.26 -10.08 -10.45
N MET A 257 3.06 -10.22 -11.01
CA MET A 257 1.84 -9.58 -10.53
C MET A 257 1.05 -10.51 -9.61
N PHE A 258 1.16 -10.29 -8.30
CA PHE A 258 0.41 -11.03 -7.29
C PHE A 258 -1.10 -10.75 -7.38
N ARG A 259 -1.48 -9.47 -7.61
CA ARG A 259 -2.90 -9.10 -7.79
C ARG A 259 -3.51 -9.78 -9.02
N TRP A 260 -2.75 -9.94 -10.09
CA TRP A 260 -3.23 -10.64 -11.29
C TRP A 260 -3.57 -12.09 -10.95
N ALA A 261 -2.68 -12.79 -10.23
CA ALA A 261 -2.90 -14.17 -9.83
C ALA A 261 -4.14 -14.31 -8.92
N GLN A 262 -4.32 -13.38 -7.98
CA GLN A 262 -5.52 -13.33 -7.13
C GLN A 262 -6.80 -13.16 -7.96
N CYS A 263 -6.83 -12.23 -8.92
CA CYS A 263 -7.99 -12.06 -9.80
C CYS A 263 -8.30 -13.32 -10.61
N GLN A 264 -7.27 -14.06 -11.06
CA GLN A 264 -7.50 -15.32 -11.78
C GLN A 264 -8.04 -16.41 -10.84
N LEU A 265 -7.57 -16.47 -9.59
CA LEU A 265 -8.11 -17.39 -8.58
C LEU A 265 -9.58 -17.07 -8.27
N ASP A 266 -9.94 -15.80 -8.13
CA ASP A 266 -11.34 -15.35 -7.94
C ASP A 266 -12.24 -15.78 -9.10
N ARG A 267 -11.70 -15.77 -10.33
CA ARG A 267 -12.43 -16.23 -11.51
C ARG A 267 -12.57 -17.75 -11.51
N LEU A 268 -11.48 -18.49 -11.24
CA LEU A 268 -11.47 -19.95 -11.21
C LEU A 268 -12.41 -20.51 -10.12
N GLU A 269 -12.55 -19.80 -9.00
CA GLU A 269 -13.47 -20.16 -7.92
C GLU A 269 -14.94 -20.15 -8.34
N LYS A 270 -15.28 -19.40 -9.40
CA LYS A 270 -16.63 -19.30 -9.96
C LYS A 270 -16.94 -20.37 -11.01
N CYS A 271 -15.92 -21.13 -11.47
CA CYS A 271 -16.10 -22.12 -12.52
C CYS A 271 -16.84 -23.37 -12.04
N ILE A 272 -17.70 -23.92 -12.91
CA ILE A 272 -18.44 -25.15 -12.67
C ILE A 272 -17.76 -26.29 -13.44
N GLY A 273 -16.87 -26.98 -12.75
CA GLY A 273 -16.21 -28.19 -13.26
C GLY A 273 -14.91 -27.93 -14.03
N THR A 274 -14.20 -29.03 -14.34
CA THR A 274 -12.83 -28.99 -14.88
C THR A 274 -12.75 -28.48 -16.32
N GLY A 275 -13.82 -28.61 -17.10
CA GLY A 275 -13.88 -28.11 -18.48
C GLY A 275 -13.75 -26.59 -18.54
N GLU A 276 -14.52 -25.89 -17.71
CA GLU A 276 -14.49 -24.43 -17.63
C GLU A 276 -13.16 -23.91 -17.05
N ILE A 277 -12.64 -24.59 -16.02
CA ILE A 277 -11.29 -24.30 -15.49
C ILE A 277 -10.24 -24.37 -16.59
N ASN A 278 -10.25 -25.43 -17.41
CA ASN A 278 -9.30 -25.56 -18.51
C ASN A 278 -9.48 -24.44 -19.56
N HIS A 279 -10.71 -24.04 -19.85
CA HIS A 279 -10.97 -22.93 -20.75
C HIS A 279 -10.41 -21.61 -20.20
N VAL A 280 -10.62 -21.31 -18.91
CA VAL A 280 -10.06 -20.12 -18.26
C VAL A 280 -8.52 -20.14 -18.28
N LEU A 281 -7.90 -21.28 -17.97
CA LEU A 281 -6.44 -21.42 -18.00
C LEU A 281 -5.82 -21.31 -19.41
N ASN A 282 -6.61 -21.53 -20.46
CA ASN A 282 -6.19 -21.37 -21.85
C ASN A 282 -6.40 -19.96 -22.38
N THR A 283 -7.28 -19.19 -21.76
CA THR A 283 -7.65 -17.83 -22.17
C THR A 283 -7.22 -16.78 -21.16
N LEU A 284 -6.22 -17.08 -20.31
CA LEU A 284 -5.74 -16.15 -19.28
C LEU A 284 -5.39 -14.77 -19.87
N PRO A 285 -5.75 -13.67 -19.20
CA PRO A 285 -5.39 -12.33 -19.64
C PRO A 285 -3.89 -12.09 -19.52
N GLU A 286 -3.35 -11.23 -20.38
CA GLU A 286 -1.93 -10.87 -20.42
C GLU A 286 -1.52 -10.05 -19.20
N ASP A 287 -2.34 -9.10 -18.77
CA ASP A 287 -2.02 -8.18 -17.69
C ASP A 287 -3.21 -7.81 -16.80
N LEU A 288 -2.99 -6.90 -15.85
CA LEU A 288 -4.04 -6.38 -14.98
C LEU A 288 -5.08 -5.54 -15.75
N ASN A 289 -4.69 -4.82 -16.80
CA ASN A 289 -5.62 -3.99 -17.58
C ASN A 289 -6.63 -4.86 -18.31
N GLU A 290 -6.18 -5.90 -18.99
CA GLU A 290 -7.06 -6.88 -19.65
C GLU A 290 -7.90 -7.63 -18.62
N THR A 291 -7.32 -7.96 -17.45
CA THR A 291 -8.08 -8.54 -16.33
C THR A 291 -9.24 -7.65 -15.91
N TYR A 292 -8.99 -6.37 -15.64
CA TYR A 292 -10.04 -5.42 -15.25
C TYR A 292 -11.05 -5.16 -16.38
N TYR A 293 -10.58 -5.06 -17.63
CA TYR A 293 -11.46 -4.94 -18.79
C TYR A 293 -12.44 -6.11 -18.87
N ARG A 294 -11.97 -7.34 -18.70
CA ARG A 294 -12.82 -8.54 -18.72
C ARG A 294 -13.81 -8.56 -17.55
N ILE A 295 -13.40 -8.15 -16.36
CA ILE A 295 -14.30 -8.05 -15.19
C ILE A 295 -15.42 -7.04 -15.48
N LEU A 296 -15.07 -5.84 -15.95
CA LEU A 296 -16.03 -4.78 -16.27
C LEU A 296 -16.95 -5.18 -17.43
N SER A 297 -16.43 -5.85 -18.46
CA SER A 297 -17.24 -6.37 -19.57
C SER A 297 -18.24 -7.44 -19.12
N ALA A 298 -17.84 -8.36 -18.24
CA ALA A 298 -18.76 -9.37 -17.70
C ALA A 298 -19.88 -8.75 -16.84
N ILE A 299 -19.58 -7.64 -16.15
CA ILE A 299 -20.59 -6.87 -15.41
C ILE A 299 -21.52 -6.12 -16.38
N ASN A 300 -20.97 -5.59 -17.48
CA ASN A 300 -21.71 -4.85 -18.51
C ASN A 300 -22.81 -5.68 -19.19
N GLU A 301 -22.65 -7.01 -19.24
CA GLU A 301 -23.65 -7.96 -19.76
C GLU A 301 -24.88 -8.12 -18.84
N LYS A 302 -24.82 -7.62 -17.60
CA LYS A 302 -25.91 -7.71 -16.61
C LYS A 302 -26.46 -6.30 -16.31
N PRO A 303 -27.57 -5.87 -16.94
CA PRO A 303 -28.03 -4.47 -16.89
C PRO A 303 -28.19 -3.90 -15.48
N PHE A 304 -28.74 -4.70 -14.55
CA PHE A 304 -28.88 -4.33 -13.14
C PHE A 304 -27.51 -4.12 -12.48
N TRP A 305 -26.63 -5.13 -12.54
CA TRP A 305 -25.31 -5.07 -11.90
C TRP A 305 -24.40 -4.02 -12.51
N LYS A 306 -24.46 -3.81 -13.81
CA LYS A 306 -23.78 -2.69 -14.48
C LYS A 306 -24.13 -1.36 -13.84
N ARG A 307 -25.43 -1.10 -13.66
CA ARG A 307 -25.92 0.14 -13.04
C ARG A 307 -25.40 0.29 -11.62
N VAL A 308 -25.53 -0.77 -10.80
CA VAL A 308 -25.09 -0.77 -9.40
C VAL A 308 -23.58 -0.54 -9.29
N VAL A 309 -22.77 -1.33 -10.01
CA VAL A 309 -21.30 -1.25 -9.95
C VAL A 309 -20.81 0.11 -10.44
N LEU A 310 -21.38 0.65 -11.52
CA LEU A 310 -21.03 2.00 -11.96
C LEU A 310 -21.31 3.05 -10.88
N ARG A 311 -22.46 2.98 -10.20
CA ARG A 311 -22.75 3.88 -9.08
C ARG A 311 -21.75 3.72 -7.94
N VAL A 312 -21.41 2.49 -7.56
CA VAL A 312 -20.36 2.23 -6.56
C VAL A 312 -19.05 2.90 -6.98
N LEU A 313 -18.58 2.65 -8.20
CA LEU A 313 -17.33 3.21 -8.70
C LEU A 313 -17.36 4.74 -8.76
N TYR A 314 -18.47 5.33 -9.19
CA TYR A 314 -18.63 6.79 -9.16
C TYR A 314 -18.51 7.33 -7.74
N TRP A 315 -19.25 6.77 -6.79
CA TRP A 315 -19.18 7.20 -5.39
C TRP A 315 -17.79 7.03 -4.81
N LEU A 316 -17.10 5.92 -5.08
CA LEU A 316 -15.74 5.70 -4.62
C LEU A 316 -14.74 6.71 -5.20
N VAL A 317 -14.90 7.10 -6.47
CA VAL A 317 -14.00 8.05 -7.14
C VAL A 317 -14.25 9.49 -6.69
N VAL A 318 -15.50 9.89 -6.48
CA VAL A 318 -15.84 11.29 -6.15
C VAL A 318 -15.90 11.59 -4.65
N SER A 319 -15.87 10.55 -3.81
CA SER A 319 -15.92 10.74 -2.35
C SER A 319 -14.62 11.32 -1.84
N LEU A 320 -14.73 12.40 -1.08
CA LEU A 320 -13.59 13.05 -0.42
C LEU A 320 -13.07 12.25 0.77
N ARG A 321 -13.81 11.25 1.24
CA ARG A 321 -13.48 10.44 2.41
C ARG A 321 -13.78 8.97 2.13
N PRO A 322 -13.07 8.03 2.77
CA PRO A 322 -13.42 6.61 2.74
C PRO A 322 -14.90 6.40 3.10
N LEU A 323 -15.62 5.71 2.23
CA LEU A 323 -17.02 5.37 2.47
C LEU A 323 -17.11 4.06 3.26
N HIS A 324 -17.89 4.07 4.33
CA HIS A 324 -18.35 2.84 4.96
C HIS A 324 -19.30 2.08 4.02
N ILE A 325 -19.30 0.75 4.11
CA ILE A 325 -20.12 -0.09 3.24
C ILE A 325 -21.62 0.24 3.33
N GLN A 326 -22.10 0.59 4.53
CA GLN A 326 -23.49 1.01 4.72
C GLN A 326 -23.81 2.31 3.95
N ALA A 327 -22.86 3.25 3.91
CA ALA A 327 -23.02 4.48 3.14
C ALA A 327 -23.05 4.20 1.63
N VAL A 328 -22.20 3.28 1.16
CA VAL A 328 -22.21 2.84 -0.24
C VAL A 328 -23.56 2.20 -0.59
N MET A 329 -24.09 1.33 0.27
CA MET A 329 -25.38 0.66 0.07
C MET A 329 -26.57 1.64 -0.03
N GLU A 330 -26.54 2.76 0.70
CA GLU A 330 -27.53 3.82 0.53
C GLU A 330 -27.27 4.65 -0.73
N ALA A 331 -26.01 4.98 -1.00
CA ALA A 331 -25.61 5.83 -2.12
C ALA A 331 -25.90 5.18 -3.49
N VAL A 332 -25.82 3.85 -3.61
CA VAL A 332 -26.14 3.14 -4.86
C VAL A 332 -27.62 3.20 -5.24
N LYS A 333 -28.50 3.57 -4.30
CA LYS A 333 -29.92 3.80 -4.59
C LYS A 333 -30.17 5.16 -5.26
N ILE A 334 -29.19 6.06 -5.25
CA ILE A 334 -29.31 7.39 -5.86
C ILE A 334 -28.97 7.31 -7.35
N GLU A 335 -29.92 7.70 -8.21
CA GLU A 335 -29.69 7.84 -9.65
C GLU A 335 -29.50 9.30 -10.03
N ILE A 336 -28.35 9.62 -10.65
CA ILE A 336 -28.06 10.97 -11.12
C ILE A 336 -29.13 11.41 -12.12
N GLY A 337 -29.75 12.57 -11.85
CA GLY A 337 -30.76 13.16 -12.72
C GLY A 337 -32.19 12.66 -12.50
N LYS A 338 -32.43 11.79 -11.51
CA LYS A 338 -33.79 11.41 -11.10
C LYS A 338 -34.13 11.94 -9.70
N PRO A 339 -35.36 12.41 -9.49
CA PRO A 339 -35.80 12.92 -8.18
C PRO A 339 -36.22 11.81 -7.21
N THR A 340 -36.16 10.55 -7.62
CA THR A 340 -36.61 9.37 -6.85
C THR A 340 -35.45 8.41 -6.59
N ILE A 341 -35.56 7.67 -5.48
CA ILE A 341 -34.63 6.61 -5.11
C ILE A 341 -34.94 5.35 -5.92
N ASP A 342 -33.90 4.60 -6.30
CA ASP A 342 -33.99 3.30 -6.97
C ASP A 342 -34.22 2.19 -5.93
N ASP A 343 -35.48 1.90 -5.63
CA ASP A 343 -35.87 0.91 -4.61
C ASP A 343 -35.38 -0.52 -4.97
N GLU A 344 -35.20 -0.84 -6.25
CA GLU A 344 -34.66 -2.13 -6.69
C GLU A 344 -33.19 -2.30 -6.28
N ALA A 345 -32.40 -1.22 -6.32
CA ALA A 345 -31.03 -1.21 -5.82
C ALA A 345 -30.96 -1.31 -4.29
N GLY A 346 -32.07 -1.04 -3.59
CA GLY A 346 -32.14 -1.11 -2.13
C GLY A 346 -32.34 -2.52 -1.54
N VAL A 347 -32.57 -3.53 -2.38
CA VAL A 347 -32.71 -4.94 -1.97
C VAL A 347 -31.36 -5.67 -1.90
N ILE A 348 -30.27 -4.98 -2.24
CA ILE A 348 -28.92 -5.57 -2.31
C ILE A 348 -28.38 -5.76 -0.90
N ASP A 349 -28.08 -7.00 -0.53
CA ASP A 349 -27.35 -7.30 0.70
C ASP A 349 -25.85 -6.97 0.56
N GLU A 350 -25.19 -6.74 1.70
CA GLU A 350 -23.77 -6.39 1.77
C GLU A 350 -22.87 -7.43 1.07
N ASP A 351 -23.13 -8.71 1.31
CA ASP A 351 -22.34 -9.82 0.76
C ASP A 351 -22.41 -9.86 -0.77
N CYS A 352 -23.58 -9.55 -1.34
CA CYS A 352 -23.81 -9.54 -2.77
C CYS A 352 -23.06 -8.38 -3.43
N LEU A 353 -23.10 -7.20 -2.83
CA LEU A 353 -22.35 -6.03 -3.30
C LEU A 353 -20.84 -6.29 -3.25
N LEU A 354 -20.35 -6.82 -2.12
CA LEU A 354 -18.95 -7.18 -1.95
C LEU A 354 -18.53 -8.26 -2.96
N LYS A 355 -19.35 -9.28 -3.19
CA LYS A 355 -19.05 -10.37 -4.14
C LYS A 355 -18.98 -9.91 -5.59
N VAL A 356 -19.78 -8.92 -5.99
CA VAL A 356 -19.76 -8.37 -7.34
C VAL A 356 -18.55 -7.44 -7.53
N CYS A 357 -18.18 -6.70 -6.49
CA CYS A 357 -17.06 -5.75 -6.52
C CYS A 357 -15.71 -6.35 -6.09
N SER A 358 -15.66 -7.58 -5.57
CA SER A 358 -14.50 -8.14 -4.86
C SER A 358 -13.19 -8.13 -5.64
N SER A 359 -13.28 -8.34 -6.96
CA SER A 359 -12.09 -8.37 -7.84
C SER A 359 -11.74 -6.99 -8.41
N LEU A 360 -12.59 -5.97 -8.20
CA LEU A 360 -12.37 -4.58 -8.58
C LEU A 360 -11.79 -3.73 -7.43
N VAL A 361 -12.02 -4.13 -6.19
CA VAL A 361 -11.65 -3.39 -4.96
C VAL A 361 -10.50 -4.05 -4.22
#